data_AF-A0A2V8C3R5-F1
#
_entry.id   AF-A0A2V8C3R5-F1
#
_cell.length_a   1.000
_cell.length_b   1.000
_cell.length_c   1.000
_cell.angle_alpha   90.00
_cell.angle_beta   90.00
_cell.angle_gamma   90.00
#
_symmetry.space_group_name_H-M   'P 1'
#
loop_
_entity.id
_entity.type
_entity.pdbx_description
1 polymer ?
#
loop_
_entity_poly.entity_id
_entity_poly.type
_entity_poly.pdbx_seq_one_letter_code
_entity_poly.pdbx_strand_id
1 'polypeptide(L)' 'LAGVTRTRDLAWIERFIKAPDKMLAQNDPIATALFAKYKQVVMPNLRLGDGDVAALMKYIDEKSAAVRTANRKTR' A
#
# COMPACT_ATOMS: atom_id res chain seq x y z
N LEU A 1 9.54 3.32 0.12
CA LEU A 1 8.41 3.20 -0.85
C LEU A 1 8.68 2.18 -1.96
N ALA A 2 9.92 1.93 -2.36
CA ALA A 2 10.25 0.90 -3.35
C ALA A 2 9.93 -0.52 -2.84
N GLY A 3 8.96 -1.21 -3.47
CA GLY A 3 8.72 -2.64 -3.28
C GLY A 3 7.45 -3.06 -2.52
N VAL A 4 6.54 -2.14 -2.16
CA VAL A 4 5.28 -2.54 -1.49
C VAL A 4 4.44 -3.48 -2.37
N THR A 5 4.38 -3.19 -3.66
CA THR A 5 3.81 -4.05 -4.73
C THR A 5 4.61 -5.32 -5.05
N ARG A 6 5.86 -5.46 -4.56
CA ARG A 6 6.60 -6.73 -4.62
C ARG A 6 6.19 -7.70 -3.52
N THR A 7 5.54 -7.19 -2.47
CA THR A 7 5.31 -7.93 -1.22
C THR A 7 3.82 -8.15 -0.93
N ARG A 8 2.92 -7.41 -1.61
CA ARG A 8 1.48 -7.39 -1.34
C ARG A 8 0.68 -7.19 -2.63
N ASP A 9 -0.53 -7.74 -2.61
CA ASP A 9 -1.53 -7.57 -3.65
C ASP A 9 -1.95 -6.11 -3.82
N LEU A 10 -2.12 -5.66 -5.07
CA LEU A 10 -2.64 -4.35 -5.42
C LEU A 10 -4.06 -4.13 -4.86
N ALA A 11 -4.90 -5.16 -4.88
CA ALA A 11 -6.26 -5.08 -4.33
C ALA A 11 -6.25 -4.81 -2.82
N TRP A 12 -5.29 -5.38 -2.10
CA TRP A 12 -5.12 -5.13 -0.67
C TRP A 12 -4.68 -3.68 -0.41
N ILE A 13 -3.74 -3.16 -1.22
CA ILE A 13 -3.25 -1.78 -1.11
C ILE A 13 -4.37 -0.78 -1.36
N GLU A 14 -5.18 -1.00 -2.39
CA GLU A 14 -6.34 -0.14 -2.69
C GLU A 14 -7.30 -0.07 -1.50
N ARG A 15 -7.64 -1.25 -0.95
CA ARG A 15 -8.52 -1.36 0.22
C ARG A 15 -7.93 -0.69 1.46
N PHE A 16 -6.63 -0.81 1.66
CA PHE A 16 -5.92 -0.21 2.79
C PHE A 16 -5.86 1.31 2.70
N ILE A 17 -5.70 1.88 1.50
CA ILE A 17 -5.73 3.34 1.31
C ILE A 17 -7.14 3.89 1.54
N LYS A 18 -8.18 3.16 1.11
CA LYS A 18 -9.60 3.55 1.26
C LYS A 18 -10.09 3.47 2.71
N ALA A 19 -9.70 2.44 3.44
CA ALA A 19 -10.21 2.18 4.79
C ALA A 19 -9.19 1.46 5.70
N PRO A 20 -8.06 2.12 6.04
CA PRO A 20 -7.02 1.52 6.88
C PRO A 20 -7.51 1.24 8.30
N ASP A 21 -8.38 2.11 8.82
CA ASP A 21 -9.06 2.00 10.10
C ASP A 21 -9.93 0.75 10.18
N LYS A 22 -10.74 0.49 9.14
CA LYS A 22 -11.60 -0.70 9.08
C LYS A 22 -10.78 -1.97 8.99
N MET A 23 -9.67 -1.97 8.25
CA MET A 23 -8.82 -3.16 8.14
C MET A 23 -8.14 -3.50 9.45
N LEU A 24 -7.68 -2.50 10.20
CA LEU A 24 -7.15 -2.70 11.55
C LEU A 24 -8.24 -3.21 12.51
N ALA A 25 -9.43 -2.61 12.47
CA ALA A 25 -10.58 -3.02 13.29
C ALA A 25 -11.08 -4.44 12.97
N GLN A 26 -10.94 -4.88 11.72
CA GLN A 26 -11.22 -6.24 11.28
C GLN A 26 -10.13 -7.26 11.65
N ASN A 27 -9.07 -6.82 12.35
CA ASN A 27 -7.90 -7.64 12.67
C ASN A 27 -7.26 -8.28 11.43
N ASP A 28 -7.20 -7.53 10.33
CA ASP A 28 -6.46 -7.98 9.14
C ASP A 28 -5.01 -8.29 9.57
N PRO A 29 -4.55 -9.55 9.42
CA PRO A 29 -3.27 -10.01 9.99
C PRO A 29 -2.09 -9.21 9.43
N ILE A 30 -2.25 -8.76 8.20
CA ILE A 30 -1.29 -8.03 7.41
C ILE A 30 -1.26 -6.53 7.86
N ALA A 31 -2.41 -5.94 8.19
CA ALA A 31 -2.52 -4.62 8.81
C ALA A 31 -1.98 -4.59 10.26
N THR A 32 -2.33 -5.59 11.08
CA THR A 32 -1.88 -5.71 12.47
C THR A 32 -0.37 -5.89 12.57
N ALA A 33 0.23 -6.69 11.68
CA ALA A 33 1.69 -6.84 11.62
C ALA A 33 2.41 -5.53 11.25
N LEU A 34 1.85 -4.75 10.32
CA LEU A 34 2.37 -3.40 10.01
C LEU A 34 2.23 -2.48 11.20
N PHE A 35 1.06 -2.47 11.83
CA PHE A 35 0.78 -1.62 12.98
C PHE A 35 1.79 -1.85 14.11
N ALA A 36 2.06 -3.12 14.45
CA ALA A 36 3.10 -3.47 15.42
C ALA A 36 4.50 -3.03 14.97
N LYS A 37 4.85 -3.23 13.68
CA LYS A 37 6.16 -2.89 13.13
C LYS A 37 6.43 -1.38 13.08
N TYR A 38 5.40 -0.57 12.81
CA TYR A 38 5.52 0.88 12.61
C TYR A 38 5.09 1.68 13.84
N LYS A 39 5.37 1.17 15.05
CA LYS A 39 5.14 1.84 16.34
C LYS A 39 3.67 2.19 16.61
N GLN A 40 2.74 1.35 16.14
CA GLN A 40 1.31 1.52 16.38
C GLN A 40 0.77 2.86 15.86
N VAL A 41 1.39 3.40 14.82
CA VAL A 41 0.89 4.60 14.14
C VAL A 41 -0.29 4.18 13.26
N VAL A 42 -1.48 4.69 13.59
CA VAL A 42 -2.69 4.46 12.79
C VAL A 42 -2.65 5.37 11.56
N MET A 43 -2.90 4.81 10.39
CA MET A 43 -3.11 5.62 9.19
C MET A 43 -4.53 6.22 9.25
N PRO A 44 -4.69 7.56 9.22
CA PRO A 44 -6.01 8.17 9.16
C PRO A 44 -6.64 7.93 7.78
N ASN A 45 -7.97 7.88 7.73
CA ASN A 45 -8.69 7.79 6.47
C ASN A 45 -8.58 9.15 5.73
N LEU A 46 -7.94 9.12 4.57
CA LEU A 46 -7.72 10.31 3.73
C LEU A 46 -8.97 10.75 2.95
N ARG A 47 -10.07 9.98 3.04
CA ARG A 47 -11.35 10.23 2.35
C ARG A 47 -11.19 10.53 0.86
N LEU A 48 -10.24 9.86 0.23
CA LEU A 48 -9.96 9.98 -1.20
C LEU A 48 -11.16 9.45 -2.00
N GLY A 49 -11.52 10.17 -3.06
CA GLY A 49 -12.52 9.69 -4.02
C GLY A 49 -11.96 8.54 -4.86
N ASP A 50 -12.83 7.77 -5.52
CA ASP A 50 -12.41 6.63 -6.34
C ASP A 50 -11.43 7.02 -7.47
N GLY A 51 -11.59 8.23 -8.04
CA GLY A 51 -10.67 8.76 -9.05
C GLY A 51 -9.27 9.04 -8.51
N ASP A 52 -9.16 9.60 -7.30
CA ASP A 52 -7.87 9.89 -6.66
C ASP A 52 -7.17 8.59 -6.23
N VAL A 53 -7.94 7.62 -5.75
CA VAL A 53 -7.42 6.28 -5.43
C VAL A 53 -6.87 5.61 -6.68
N ALA A 54 -7.59 5.66 -7.81
CA ALA A 54 -7.11 5.10 -9.08
C ALA A 54 -5.83 5.79 -9.58
N ALA A 55 -5.75 7.12 -9.49
CA ALA A 55 -4.56 7.87 -9.85
C ALA A 55 -3.36 7.51 -8.96
N LEU A 56 -3.58 7.37 -7.65
CA LEU A 56 -2.56 6.97 -6.70
C LEU A 56 -2.09 5.53 -6.93
N MET A 57 -3.02 4.62 -7.21
CA MET A 57 -2.71 3.23 -7.55
C MET A 57 -1.88 3.14 -8.83
N LYS A 58 -2.24 3.90 -9.87
CA LYS A 58 -1.47 3.98 -11.11
C LYS A 58 -0.06 4.51 -10.85
N TYR A 59 0.07 5.56 -10.04
CA TYR A 59 1.38 6.10 -9.66
C TYR A 59 2.22 5.09 -8.88
N ILE A 60 1.63 4.37 -7.92
CA ILE A 60 2.29 3.33 -7.15
C ILE A 60 2.75 2.20 -8.08
N ASP A 61 1.92 1.77 -9.04
CA ASP A 61 2.26 0.72 -10.01
C ASP A 61 3.39 1.17 -10.95
N GLU A 62 3.31 2.38 -11.52
CA GLU A 62 4.35 2.94 -12.38
C GLU A 62 5.70 3.06 -11.66
N LYS A 63 5.70 3.58 -10.42
CA LYS A 63 6.92 3.67 -9.62
C LYS A 63 7.44 2.30 -9.21
N SER A 64 6.56 1.34 -9.00
CA SER A 64 6.94 -0.05 -8.76
C SER A 64 7.56 -0.70 -9.99
N ALA A 65 7.01 -0.42 -11.18
CA ALA A 65 7.54 -0.86 -12.46
C ALA A 65 8.90 -0.21 -12.79
N ALA A 66 9.07 1.08 -12.50
CA ALA A 66 10.36 1.75 -12.64
C ALA A 66 11.45 1.09 -11.76
N VAL A 67 11.09 0.67 -10.54
CA VAL A 67 11.97 -0.13 -9.66
C VAL A 67 12.25 -1.52 -10.25
N ARG A 68 11.29 -2.17 -10.95
CA ARG A 68 11.50 -3.46 -11.66
C ARG A 68 12.63 -3.36 -12.69
N THR A 69 12.69 -2.27 -13.45
CA THR A 69 13.69 -2.06 -14.50
C THR A 69 15.06 -1.73 -13.93
N ALA A 70 15.12 -0.94 -12.85
CA ALA A 70 16.37 -0.58 -12.18
C ALA A 70 17.07 -1.80 -11.54
N ASN A 71 16.30 -2.71 -10.91
CA ASN A 71 16.87 -3.85 -10.19
C ASN A 71 17.33 -5.01 -11.11
N ARG A 72 16.98 -4.98 -12.40
CA ARG A 72 17.48 -5.94 -13.42
C ARG A 72 18.84 -5.57 -13.99
N LYS A 73 19.27 -4.31 -13.86
CA LYS A 73 20.57 -3.83 -14.40
C LYS A 73 21.76 -4.04 -13.47
N THR A 74 21.54 -4.54 -12.25
CA THR A 74 22.58 -4.76 -11.23
C THR A 74 22.82 -6.26 -10.97
N ARG A 75 22.49 -7.13 -11.92
CA ARG A 75 22.81 -8.56 -11.85
C ARG A 75 23.52 -9.02 -13.10
#